data_AF-A0A3M1HH94-F1
#
_entry.id   AF-A0A3M1HH94-F1
#
_cell.length_a   1.000
_cell.length_b   1.000
_cell.length_c   1.000
_cell.angle_alpha   90.00
_cell.angle_beta   90.00
_cell.angle_gamma   90.00
#
_symmetry.space_group_name_H-M   'P 1'
#
loop_
_entity.id
_entity.type
_entity.pdbx_description
1 polymer ?
#
loop_
_entity_poly.entity_id
_entity_poly.type
_entity_poly.pdbx_seq_one_letter_code
_entity_poly.pdbx_strand_id
1 'polypeptide(L)'
;MPRGGRLAKTKKQTVDVINYFLTPKARVLSDEEKEKVLLKYNASEDKFPIIYSSDPLAAALGLKPGQLVELERDDGTGLYKYYRICVEEA
;
A
#
# COMPACT_ATOMS: atom_id res chain seq x y z
N MET A 1 -35.20 -19.72 -29.60
CA MET A 1 -34.57 -20.29 -28.38
C MET A 1 -33.59 -19.25 -27.81
N PRO A 2 -33.76 -18.76 -26.57
CA PRO A 2 -32.75 -17.92 -25.93
C PRO A 2 -32.14 -18.62 -24.71
N ARG A 3 -30.82 -18.69 -24.60
CA ARG A 3 -30.14 -18.82 -23.29
C ARG A 3 -28.86 -18.00 -23.30
N GLY A 4 -29.04 -16.68 -23.13
CA GLY A 4 -27.96 -15.79 -22.72
C GLY A 4 -27.51 -16.17 -21.31
N GLY A 5 -26.34 -16.78 -21.19
CA GLY A 5 -25.70 -17.06 -19.91
C GLY A 5 -25.17 -15.77 -19.31
N ARG A 6 -25.84 -15.27 -18.26
CA ARG A 6 -25.41 -14.13 -17.46
C ARG A 6 -24.15 -14.55 -16.68
N LEU A 7 -22.99 -13.97 -17.01
CA LEU A 7 -21.74 -14.16 -16.27
C LEU A 7 -21.97 -13.77 -14.80
N ALA A 8 -21.91 -14.75 -13.90
CA ALA A 8 -22.05 -14.52 -12.48
C ALA A 8 -20.84 -13.71 -11.98
N LYS A 9 -21.09 -12.53 -11.38
CA LYS A 9 -20.05 -11.74 -10.70
C LYS A 9 -19.53 -12.55 -9.52
N THR A 10 -18.30 -13.04 -9.62
CA THR A 10 -17.59 -13.73 -8.54
C THR A 10 -17.51 -12.80 -7.33
N LYS A 11 -18.08 -13.22 -6.20
CA LYS A 11 -17.96 -12.50 -4.92
C LYS A 11 -16.47 -12.41 -4.56
N LYS A 12 -15.93 -11.19 -4.52
CA LYS A 12 -14.60 -10.89 -4.00
C LYS A 12 -14.62 -11.25 -2.52
N GLN A 13 -13.89 -12.29 -2.11
CA GLN A 13 -13.78 -12.65 -0.70
C GLN A 13 -13.12 -11.46 0.02
N THR A 14 -13.79 -10.95 1.05
CA THR A 14 -13.27 -9.90 1.93
C THR A 14 -12.26 -10.56 2.86
N VAL A 15 -11.05 -10.75 2.36
CA VAL A 15 -9.91 -11.15 3.19
C VAL A 15 -9.40 -9.87 3.84
N ASP A 16 -9.38 -9.82 5.16
CA ASP A 16 -8.81 -8.70 5.92
C ASP A 16 -7.29 -8.69 5.75
N VAL A 17 -6.82 -8.14 4.64
CA VAL A 17 -5.39 -8.07 4.26
C VAL A 17 -4.55 -7.42 5.37
N ILE A 18 -5.16 -6.51 6.13
CA ILE A 18 -4.52 -5.70 7.16
C ILE A 18 -4.11 -6.54 8.38
N ASN A 19 -4.90 -7.55 8.76
CA ASN A 19 -4.69 -8.32 9.99
C ASN A 19 -4.05 -9.70 9.76
N TYR A 20 -3.43 -9.88 8.59
CA TYR A 20 -2.77 -11.14 8.27
C TYR A 20 -1.36 -11.18 8.86
N PHE A 21 -0.92 -12.35 9.33
CA PHE A 21 0.37 -12.53 10.00
C PHE A 21 1.58 -12.07 9.17
N LEU A 22 1.52 -12.23 7.84
CA LEU A 22 2.59 -11.80 6.92
C LEU A 22 2.48 -10.33 6.50
N THR A 23 1.40 -9.63 6.86
CA THR A 23 1.21 -8.24 6.51
C THR A 23 1.91 -7.37 7.55
N PRO A 24 2.93 -6.59 7.17
CA PRO A 24 3.57 -5.64 8.06
C PRO A 24 2.61 -4.52 8.46
N LYS A 25 2.84 -3.92 9.63
CA LYS A 25 2.03 -2.77 10.07
C LYS A 25 2.31 -1.61 9.13
N ALA A 26 1.27 -1.12 8.49
CA ALA A 26 1.34 -0.05 7.52
C ALA A 26 0.60 1.19 8.03
N ARG A 27 1.20 2.37 7.85
CA ARG A 27 0.65 3.66 8.22
C ARG A 27 0.83 4.66 7.08
N VAL A 28 -0.24 5.32 6.69
CA VAL A 28 -0.19 6.42 5.71
C VAL A 28 0.38 7.67 6.40
N LEU A 29 1.35 8.31 5.76
CA LEU A 29 1.95 9.56 6.23
C LEU A 29 1.18 10.76 5.69
N SER A 30 1.03 11.79 6.51
CA SER A 30 0.55 13.10 6.06
C SER A 30 1.60 13.82 5.21
N ASP A 31 1.18 14.86 4.48
CA ASP A 31 2.05 15.73 3.68
C ASP A 31 3.21 16.32 4.50
N GLU A 32 2.94 16.80 5.73
CA GLU A 32 3.97 17.30 6.64
C GLU A 32 5.00 16.23 7.04
N GLU A 33 4.56 14.99 7.23
CA GLU A 33 5.44 13.87 7.57
C GLU A 33 6.25 13.41 6.34
N LYS A 34 5.62 13.42 5.16
CA LYS A 34 6.28 13.15 3.87
C LYS A 34 7.45 14.12 3.67
N GLU A 35 7.26 15.41 3.87
CA GLU A 35 8.34 16.41 3.75
C GLU A 35 9.49 16.15 4.74
N LYS A 36 9.17 15.79 5.99
CA LYS A 36 10.20 15.43 6.99
C LYS A 36 11.00 14.20 6.58
N VAL A 37 10.35 13.19 6.00
CA VAL A 37 11.01 11.97 5.51
C VAL A 37 11.90 12.29 4.30
N LEU A 38 11.40 13.09 3.34
CA LEU A 38 12.17 13.53 2.17
C LEU A 38 13.44 14.29 2.59
N LEU A 39 13.32 15.21 3.56
CA LEU A 39 14.44 15.95 4.12
C LEU A 39 15.42 15.04 4.87
N LYS A 40 14.92 14.11 5.69
CA LYS A 40 15.75 13.18 6.47
C LYS A 40 16.62 12.29 5.59
N TYR A 41 16.08 11.80 4.49
CA TYR A 41 16.81 10.94 3.54
C TYR A 41 17.48 11.73 2.41
N ASN A 42 17.27 13.05 2.35
CA ASN A 42 17.74 13.93 1.27
C ASN A 42 17.46 13.33 -0.12
N ALA A 43 16.28 12.74 -0.28
CA ALA A 43 15.88 11.96 -1.43
C ALA A 43 14.63 12.57 -2.08
N SER A 44 14.55 12.47 -3.41
CA SER A 44 13.35 12.83 -4.14
C SER A 44 12.31 11.72 -4.02
N GLU A 45 11.04 12.04 -4.19
CA GLU A 45 9.94 11.10 -4.04
C GLU A 45 10.05 9.89 -4.98
N ASP A 46 10.62 10.08 -6.18
CA ASP A 46 10.87 9.04 -7.18
C ASP A 46 11.92 8.01 -6.77
N LYS A 47 12.75 8.33 -5.77
CA LYS A 47 13.79 7.42 -5.28
C LYS A 47 13.27 6.42 -4.26
N PHE A 48 12.04 6.59 -3.78
CA PHE A 48 11.42 5.64 -2.87
C PHE A 48 10.87 4.45 -3.63
N PRO A 49 10.94 3.23 -3.07
CA PRO A 49 10.28 2.07 -3.65
C PRO A 49 8.79 2.32 -3.87
N ILE A 50 8.27 1.88 -5.00
CA ILE A 50 6.86 2.11 -5.38
C ILE A 50 5.93 1.03 -4.81
N ILE A 51 4.67 1.41 -4.58
CA ILE A 51 3.54 0.52 -4.35
C ILE A 51 2.40 0.94 -5.27
N TYR A 52 1.75 -0.01 -5.95
CA TYR A 52 0.64 0.32 -6.83
C TYR A 52 -0.65 0.49 -6.04
N SER A 53 -1.52 1.39 -6.50
CA SER A 53 -2.88 1.55 -5.95
C SER A 53 -3.73 0.27 -6.09
N SER A 54 -3.40 -0.60 -7.04
CA SER A 54 -3.99 -1.94 -7.22
C SER A 54 -3.63 -2.92 -6.10
N ASP A 55 -2.56 -2.66 -5.35
CA ASP A 55 -2.09 -3.57 -4.31
C ASP A 55 -3.15 -3.72 -3.20
N PRO A 56 -3.45 -4.94 -2.72
CA PRO A 56 -4.48 -5.16 -1.71
C PRO A 56 -4.23 -4.39 -0.40
N LEU A 57 -2.97 -4.18 -0.02
CA LEU A 57 -2.60 -3.39 1.16
C LEU A 57 -2.86 -1.90 0.92
N ALA A 58 -2.48 -1.39 -0.26
CA ALA A 58 -2.71 0.00 -0.64
C ALA A 58 -4.21 0.32 -0.73
N ALA A 59 -4.98 -0.59 -1.34
CA ALA A 59 -6.43 -0.49 -1.45
C ALA A 59 -7.14 -0.56 -0.09
N ALA A 60 -6.66 -1.43 0.82
CA ALA A 60 -7.24 -1.56 2.16
C ALA A 60 -6.95 -0.34 3.06
N LEU A 61 -5.79 0.31 2.88
CA LEU A 61 -5.40 1.54 3.58
C LEU A 61 -5.97 2.80 2.92
N GLY A 62 -6.54 2.70 1.72
CA GLY A 62 -7.06 3.85 0.98
C GLY A 62 -5.97 4.82 0.50
N LEU A 63 -4.79 4.30 0.16
CA LEU A 63 -3.70 5.13 -0.35
C LEU A 63 -4.06 5.78 -1.68
N LYS A 64 -3.77 7.07 -1.79
CA LYS A 64 -3.85 7.83 -3.05
C LYS A 64 -2.48 7.88 -3.72
N PRO A 65 -2.43 7.94 -5.06
CA PRO A 65 -1.16 8.16 -5.76
C PRO A 65 -0.47 9.43 -5.26
N GLY A 66 0.84 9.36 -5.07
CA GLY A 66 1.69 10.43 -4.51
C GLY A 66 1.83 10.43 -2.98
N GLN A 67 1.08 9.58 -2.26
CA GLN A 67 1.21 9.42 -0.81
C GLN A 67 2.35 8.47 -0.44
N LEU A 68 2.98 8.73 0.71
CA LEU A 68 4.01 7.88 1.28
C LEU A 68 3.41 6.99 2.36
N VAL A 69 3.74 5.71 2.34
CA VAL A 69 3.37 4.75 3.38
C VAL A 69 4.61 4.39 4.19
N GLU A 70 4.51 4.49 5.51
CA GLU A 70 5.46 3.91 6.45
C GLU A 70 5.02 2.49 6.73
N LEU A 71 5.94 1.54 6.60
CA LEU A 71 5.74 0.16 6.96
C LEU A 71 6.74 -0.22 8.04
N GLU A 72 6.26 -0.91 9.07
CA GLU A 72 7.06 -1.42 10.17
C GLU A 72 7.12 -2.95 10.06
N ARG A 73 8.33 -3.48 9.96
CA ARG A 73 8.60 -4.91 9.86
C ARG A 73 9.53 -5.33 10.98
N ASP A 74 9.12 -6.40 11.65
CA ASP A 74 9.92 -7.10 12.62
C ASP A 74 10.49 -8.36 11.94
N ASP A 75 11.81 -8.45 11.88
CA ASP A 75 12.52 -9.62 11.34
C ASP A 75 13.17 -10.43 12.48
N GLY A 76 12.70 -10.28 13.73
CA GLY A 76 13.23 -10.92 14.93
C GLY A 76 14.59 -10.39 15.42
N THR A 77 15.37 -9.71 14.57
CA THR A 77 16.63 -9.04 14.96
C THR A 77 16.42 -7.58 15.36
N GLY A 78 15.38 -6.95 14.82
CA GLY A 78 15.06 -5.55 15.08
C GLY A 78 13.82 -5.09 14.32
N LEU A 79 13.32 -3.94 14.74
CA LEU A 79 12.21 -3.23 14.12
C LEU A 79 12.75 -2.28 13.05
N TYR A 80 12.36 -2.51 11.80
CA TYR A 80 12.77 -1.69 10.66
C TYR A 80 11.57 -0.93 10.10
N LYS A 81 11.79 0.37 9.86
CA LYS A 81 10.85 1.25 9.18
C LYS A 81 11.27 1.45 7.73
N TYR A 82 10.35 1.21 6.81
CA TYR A 82 10.57 1.37 5.38
C TYR A 82 9.45 2.20 4.77
N TYR A 83 9.80 2.99 3.78
CA TYR A 83 8.91 3.96 3.15
C TYR A 83 8.66 3.55 1.71
N ARG A 84 7.40 3.55 1.27
CA ARG A 84 7.03 3.32 -0.13
C ARG A 84 6.10 4.40 -0.65
N ILE A 85 6.24 4.80 -1.91
CA ILE A 85 5.37 5.78 -2.55
C ILE A 85 4.27 5.10 -3.35
N CYS A 86 3.02 5.53 -3.15
CA CYS A 86 1.90 5.03 -3.93
C CYS A 86 1.91 5.63 -5.32
N VAL A 87 1.80 4.80 -6.35
CA VAL A 87 1.75 5.20 -7.76
C VAL A 87 0.47 4.62 -8.38
N GLU A 88 -0.16 5.39 -9.26
CA GLU A 88 -1.29 4.89 -10.04
C GLU A 88 -0.76 3.97 -11.13
N GLU A 89 -1.37 2.80 -11.27
CA GLU A 89 -1.07 1.90 -12.39
C GLU A 89 -1.60 2.55 -13.68
N ALA A 90 -0.74 2.70 -14.69
CA ALA A 90 -1.07 3.34 -15.97
C ALA A 90 -1.63 2.34 -17.00
#